data_AF-A0A1T4PDQ4-F1
#
_entry.id   AF-A0A1T4PDQ4-F1
#
_cell.length_a   1.000
_cell.length_b   1.000
_cell.length_c   1.000
_cell.angle_alpha   90.00
_cell.angle_beta   90.00
_cell.angle_gamma   90.00
#
_symmetry.space_group_name_H-M   'P 1'
#
loop_
_entity.id
_entity.type
_entity.pdbx_description
1 polymer ?
#
loop_
_entity_poly.entity_id
_entity_poly.type
_entity_poly.pdbx_seq_one_letter_code
_entity_poly.pdbx_strand_id
1 'polypeptide(L)'
;MALSTQEIMQVALELAGLTEVPPDSGVIVPGEKITKLAVGIDMETAELLLARELKCDGVLSHHPVAGSPKLELHQVMNSQIDRMVAAGVPINKAQKALQKRKEEVERGTHVTNYDRVTSAAKALNMPFLNIHWPADLVTERVVQKHLDEQLNGNPKATCKDVVDALLELPEYQKAATRPQIRVGSEQTYAGKVWVAMAGGTSGGPDVFKAYFEAGVGTLIVMHCPEDALKAVREQNIGNVIVAGHMASDSIGINRLCAALEARGLEIVRLAGVIY
;
A
#
# COMPACT_ATOMS: atom_id res chain seq x y z
N MET A 1 -3.46 19.13 -19.77
CA MET A 1 -2.29 18.78 -20.63
C MET A 1 -2.40 17.27 -20.86
N ALA A 2 -2.03 16.75 -22.02
CA ALA A 2 -2.01 15.30 -22.21
C ALA A 2 -0.70 14.73 -21.64
N LEU A 3 -0.77 13.58 -20.96
CA LEU A 3 0.40 12.86 -20.47
C LEU A 3 0.50 11.47 -21.10
N SER A 4 1.70 10.94 -21.15
CA SER A 4 1.99 9.53 -21.43
C SER A 4 1.89 8.69 -20.15
N THR A 5 1.78 7.36 -20.31
CA THR A 5 1.87 6.41 -19.19
C THR A 5 3.19 6.52 -18.43
N GLN A 6 4.28 6.85 -19.12
CA GLN A 6 5.62 7.00 -18.56
C GLN A 6 5.70 8.27 -17.71
N GLU A 7 5.11 9.38 -18.16
CA GLU A 7 5.04 10.61 -17.37
C GLU A 7 4.17 10.44 -16.12
N ILE A 8 3.06 9.69 -16.21
CA ILE A 8 2.23 9.37 -15.03
C ILE A 8 3.02 8.53 -14.03
N MET A 9 3.76 7.51 -14.48
CA MET A 9 4.65 6.73 -13.61
C MET A 9 5.72 7.63 -12.97
N GLN A 10 6.34 8.52 -13.75
CA GLN A 10 7.36 9.44 -13.26
C GLN A 10 6.84 10.37 -12.16
N VAL A 11 5.60 10.85 -12.26
CA VAL A 11 4.94 11.62 -11.18
C VAL A 11 4.88 10.81 -9.87
N ALA A 12 4.52 9.53 -9.96
CA ALA A 12 4.44 8.68 -8.77
C ALA A 12 5.82 8.42 -8.15
N LEU A 13 6.85 8.21 -8.97
CA LEU A 13 8.22 8.07 -8.51
C LEU A 13 8.73 9.33 -7.82
N GLU A 14 8.51 10.50 -8.41
CA GLU A 14 8.86 11.81 -7.82
C GLU A 14 8.16 12.02 -6.47
N LEU A 15 6.87 11.72 -6.39
CA LEU A 15 6.09 11.82 -5.16
C LEU A 15 6.61 10.89 -4.06
N ALA A 16 7.02 9.67 -4.43
CA ALA A 16 7.60 8.69 -3.53
C ALA A 16 9.10 8.90 -3.24
N GLY A 17 9.76 9.83 -3.93
CA GLY A 17 11.21 10.03 -3.84
C GLY A 17 12.01 8.82 -4.32
N LEU A 18 11.51 8.12 -5.35
CA LEU A 18 12.12 6.95 -5.97
C LEU A 18 12.75 7.33 -7.31
N THR A 19 13.84 6.65 -7.68
CA THR A 19 14.55 6.88 -8.95
C THR A 19 14.32 5.77 -9.98
N GLU A 20 13.76 4.64 -9.55
CA GLU A 20 13.51 3.47 -10.40
C GLU A 20 12.09 2.96 -10.17
N VAL A 21 11.50 2.40 -11.23
CA VAL A 21 10.19 1.74 -11.14
C VAL A 21 10.34 0.47 -10.31
N PRO A 22 9.60 0.31 -9.20
CA PRO A 22 9.71 -0.88 -8.38
C PRO A 22 9.09 -2.10 -9.05
N PRO A 23 9.49 -3.32 -8.65
CA PRO A 23 9.05 -4.55 -9.30
C PRO A 23 7.54 -4.78 -9.30
N ASP A 24 6.81 -4.24 -8.32
CA ASP A 24 5.36 -4.38 -8.18
C ASP A 24 4.55 -3.27 -8.87
N SER A 25 5.20 -2.45 -9.70
CA SER A 25 4.58 -1.36 -10.44
C SER A 25 5.07 -1.37 -11.88
N GLY A 26 4.29 -0.84 -12.82
CA GLY A 26 4.72 -0.78 -14.21
C GLY A 26 3.64 -0.37 -15.22
N VAL A 27 4.09 -0.02 -16.42
CA VAL A 27 3.22 0.21 -17.57
C VAL A 27 2.90 -1.14 -18.22
N ILE A 28 1.62 -1.48 -18.30
CA ILE A 28 1.13 -2.75 -18.87
C ILE A 28 0.83 -2.58 -20.36
N VAL A 29 0.13 -1.51 -20.71
CA VAL A 29 -0.15 -1.08 -22.09
C VAL A 29 0.21 0.40 -22.20
N PRO A 30 1.19 0.79 -23.03
CA PRO A 30 1.62 2.17 -23.13
C PRO A 30 0.56 3.06 -23.80
N GLY A 31 0.58 4.35 -23.48
CA GLY A 31 -0.23 5.37 -24.14
C GLY A 31 0.41 6.76 -24.00
N GLU A 32 0.16 7.64 -24.97
CA GLU A 32 0.87 8.93 -25.12
C GLU A 32 -0.01 10.17 -24.90
N LYS A 33 -1.34 10.03 -24.99
CA LYS A 33 -2.28 11.17 -25.02
C LYS A 33 -3.39 11.01 -24.00
N ILE A 34 -3.03 10.77 -22.75
CA ILE A 34 -4.00 10.60 -21.66
C ILE A 34 -4.38 11.98 -21.13
N THR A 35 -5.67 12.31 -21.26
CA THR A 35 -6.26 13.53 -20.69
C THR A 35 -7.28 13.21 -19.60
N LYS A 36 -7.92 12.04 -19.69
CA LYS A 36 -8.86 11.51 -18.70
C LYS A 36 -8.45 10.12 -18.26
N LEU A 37 -8.18 9.93 -16.97
CA LEU A 37 -7.66 8.70 -16.38
C LEU A 37 -8.65 8.10 -15.38
N ALA A 38 -9.02 6.84 -15.55
CA ALA A 38 -9.72 6.09 -14.51
C ALA A 38 -8.70 5.56 -13.49
N VAL A 39 -8.92 5.82 -12.20
CA VAL A 39 -8.04 5.38 -11.11
C VAL A 39 -8.84 4.56 -10.11
N GLY A 40 -8.36 3.37 -9.78
CA GLY A 40 -9.00 2.50 -8.80
C GLY A 40 -8.00 1.61 -8.06
N ILE A 41 -8.46 0.97 -6.99
CA ILE A 41 -7.63 0.04 -6.22
C ILE A 41 -7.45 -1.27 -7.02
N ASP A 42 -8.58 -1.87 -7.39
CA ASP A 42 -8.64 -3.09 -8.20
C ASP A 42 -9.26 -2.79 -9.57
N MET A 43 -8.45 -2.71 -10.61
CA MET A 43 -8.93 -2.46 -11.98
C MET A 43 -8.81 -3.71 -12.85
N GLU A 44 -9.84 -4.58 -12.80
CA GLU A 44 -9.90 -5.79 -13.62
C GLU A 44 -10.63 -5.55 -14.96
N THR A 45 -10.92 -6.63 -15.71
CA THR A 45 -11.58 -6.55 -17.02
C THR A 45 -12.89 -5.77 -16.99
N ALA A 46 -13.69 -5.87 -15.92
CA ALA A 46 -14.95 -5.14 -15.79
C ALA A 46 -14.71 -3.63 -15.68
N GLU A 47 -13.72 -3.22 -14.89
CA GLU A 47 -13.35 -1.81 -14.71
C GLU A 47 -12.72 -1.23 -15.98
N LEU A 48 -11.98 -2.03 -16.76
CA LEU A 48 -11.50 -1.61 -18.08
C LEU A 48 -12.65 -1.30 -19.04
N LEU A 49 -13.71 -2.13 -19.04
CA LEU A 49 -14.91 -1.89 -19.84
C LEU A 49 -15.67 -0.66 -19.36
N LEU A 50 -15.80 -0.48 -18.04
CA LEU A 50 -16.41 0.70 -17.45
C LEU A 50 -15.63 1.98 -17.81
N ALA A 51 -14.30 1.96 -17.72
CA ALA A 51 -13.44 3.08 -18.08
C ALA A 51 -13.62 3.47 -19.56
N ARG A 52 -13.75 2.48 -20.45
CA ARG A 52 -14.06 2.73 -21.87
C ARG A 52 -15.43 3.40 -22.04
N GLU A 53 -16.46 2.94 -21.34
CA GLU A 53 -17.81 3.54 -21.39
C GLU A 53 -17.81 4.98 -20.86
N LEU A 54 -17.03 5.24 -19.82
CA LEU A 54 -16.80 6.57 -19.26
C LEU A 54 -15.88 7.46 -20.11
N LYS A 55 -15.42 6.93 -21.25
CA LYS A 55 -14.55 7.61 -22.23
C LYS A 55 -13.22 8.07 -21.62
N CYS A 56 -12.66 7.26 -20.72
CA CYS A 56 -11.31 7.48 -20.22
C CYS A 56 -10.28 7.07 -21.28
N ASP A 57 -9.18 7.81 -21.34
CA ASP A 57 -8.05 7.59 -22.25
C ASP A 57 -7.05 6.56 -21.70
N GLY A 58 -7.15 6.24 -20.41
CA GLY A 58 -6.31 5.25 -19.76
C GLY A 58 -6.86 4.82 -18.40
N VAL A 59 -6.23 3.80 -17.84
CA VAL A 59 -6.57 3.21 -16.54
C VAL A 59 -5.32 3.08 -15.68
N LEU A 60 -5.45 3.37 -14.38
CA LEU A 60 -4.46 3.11 -13.34
C LEU A 60 -5.06 2.20 -12.27
N SER A 61 -4.43 1.03 -12.07
CA SER A 61 -4.72 0.13 -10.93
C SER A 61 -3.70 0.34 -9.81
N HIS A 62 -4.15 0.44 -8.56
CA HIS A 62 -3.24 0.39 -7.42
C HIS A 62 -2.65 -1.00 -7.23
N HIS A 63 -3.49 -2.02 -7.09
CA HIS A 63 -3.03 -3.39 -6.94
C HIS A 63 -2.55 -3.96 -8.28
N PRO A 64 -1.47 -4.76 -8.28
CA PRO A 64 -0.97 -5.41 -9.46
C PRO A 64 -1.87 -6.58 -9.86
N VAL A 65 -2.81 -6.31 -10.76
CA VAL A 65 -3.75 -7.32 -11.30
C VAL A 65 -3.32 -7.88 -12.66
N ALA A 66 -2.27 -7.32 -13.27
CA ALA A 66 -1.84 -7.61 -14.62
C ALA A 66 -0.32 -7.59 -14.79
N GLY A 67 0.18 -8.39 -15.75
CA GLY A 67 1.55 -8.32 -16.24
C GLY A 67 2.61 -8.71 -15.21
N SER A 68 3.85 -8.28 -15.47
CA SER A 68 4.98 -8.57 -14.59
C SER A 68 4.86 -7.99 -13.18
N PRO A 69 4.24 -6.81 -12.92
CA PRO A 69 4.07 -6.30 -11.56
C PRO A 69 3.43 -7.31 -10.59
N LYS A 70 2.49 -8.11 -11.10
CA LYS A 70 1.82 -9.14 -10.32
C LYS A 70 2.73 -10.32 -9.96
N LEU A 71 3.61 -10.71 -10.86
CA LEU A 71 4.54 -11.83 -10.68
C LEU A 71 5.74 -11.43 -9.80
N GLU A 72 6.19 -10.18 -9.97
CA GLU A 72 7.37 -9.64 -9.29
C GLU A 72 7.04 -8.97 -7.95
N LEU A 73 5.80 -9.06 -7.46
CA LEU A 73 5.37 -8.57 -6.14
C LEU A 73 6.29 -9.07 -5.01
N HIS A 74 6.75 -10.32 -5.11
CA HIS A 74 7.68 -10.87 -4.12
C HIS A 74 9.04 -10.14 -4.10
N GLN A 75 9.49 -9.55 -5.20
CA GLN A 75 10.76 -8.83 -5.26
C GLN A 75 10.69 -7.49 -4.53
N VAL A 76 9.59 -6.74 -4.64
CA VAL A 76 9.45 -5.45 -3.93
C VAL A 76 9.48 -5.65 -2.42
N MET A 77 9.14 -6.83 -1.90
CA MET A 77 9.18 -7.12 -0.48
C MET A 77 10.57 -6.92 0.12
N ASN A 78 11.65 -7.01 -0.66
CA ASN A 78 13.00 -6.67 -0.18
C ASN A 78 13.07 -5.26 0.42
N SER A 79 12.24 -4.32 -0.04
CA SER A 79 12.14 -2.98 0.55
C SER A 79 11.73 -3.00 2.03
N GLN A 80 11.02 -4.03 2.49
CA GLN A 80 10.66 -4.20 3.91
C GLN A 80 11.89 -4.38 4.81
N ILE A 81 13.04 -4.83 4.26
CA ILE A 81 14.30 -4.93 5.02
C ILE A 81 14.72 -3.54 5.51
N ASP A 82 14.73 -2.55 4.62
CA ASP A 82 15.12 -1.17 4.97
C ASP A 82 14.09 -0.52 5.90
N ARG A 83 12.82 -0.93 5.83
CA ARG A 83 11.76 -0.50 6.78
C ARG A 83 11.99 -1.08 8.17
N MET A 84 12.27 -2.37 8.25
CA MET A 84 12.63 -3.04 9.50
C MET A 84 13.89 -2.43 10.14
N VAL A 85 14.92 -2.15 9.34
CA VAL A 85 16.15 -1.50 9.81
C VAL A 85 15.86 -0.10 10.35
N ALA A 86 15.04 0.70 9.64
CA ALA A 86 14.63 2.01 10.12
C ALA A 86 13.84 1.95 11.45
N ALA A 87 13.13 0.85 11.70
CA ALA A 87 12.46 0.60 12.97
C ALA A 87 13.39 0.11 14.10
N GLY A 88 14.64 -0.25 13.80
CA GLY A 88 15.64 -0.74 14.76
C GLY A 88 15.91 -2.25 14.70
N VAL A 89 15.33 -2.97 13.74
CA VAL A 89 15.63 -4.40 13.56
C VAL A 89 17.01 -4.58 12.92
N PRO A 90 17.90 -5.43 13.45
CA PRO A 90 19.17 -5.73 12.80
C PRO A 90 19.00 -6.27 11.37
N ILE A 91 19.77 -5.76 10.41
CA ILE A 91 19.61 -6.06 8.97
C ILE A 91 19.63 -7.56 8.64
N ASN A 92 20.51 -8.32 9.29
CA ASN A 92 20.61 -9.78 9.13
C ASN A 92 19.37 -10.51 9.66
N LYS A 93 18.71 -9.98 10.70
CA LYS A 93 17.46 -10.51 11.23
C LYS A 93 16.29 -10.14 10.33
N ALA A 94 16.24 -8.90 9.85
CA ALA A 94 15.24 -8.43 8.90
C ALA A 94 15.23 -9.28 7.61
N GLN A 95 16.41 -9.52 7.02
CA GLN A 95 16.55 -10.37 5.84
C GLN A 95 16.03 -11.80 6.08
N LYS A 96 16.42 -12.42 7.20
CA LYS A 96 16.00 -13.80 7.52
C LYS A 96 14.52 -13.91 7.83
N ALA A 97 13.96 -12.93 8.55
CA ALA A 97 12.54 -12.92 8.92
C ALA A 97 11.62 -12.83 7.70
N LEU A 98 12.04 -12.11 6.66
CA LEU A 98 11.24 -11.91 5.46
C LEU A 98 11.26 -13.11 4.50
N GLN A 99 12.35 -13.87 4.49
CA GLN A 99 12.65 -14.87 3.46
C GLN A 99 11.48 -15.85 3.21
N LYS A 100 10.97 -16.46 4.30
CA LYS A 100 9.87 -17.43 4.21
C LYS A 100 8.64 -16.83 3.54
N ARG A 101 8.26 -15.62 3.96
CA ARG A 101 7.06 -14.95 3.42
C ARG A 101 7.25 -14.58 1.95
N LYS A 102 8.45 -14.12 1.57
CA LYS A 102 8.77 -13.81 0.17
C LYS A 102 8.59 -15.04 -0.74
N GLU A 103 9.06 -16.20 -0.30
CA GLU A 103 8.89 -17.45 -1.05
C GLU A 103 7.43 -17.93 -1.13
N GLU A 104 6.63 -17.69 -0.08
CA GLU A 104 5.18 -17.97 -0.12
C GLU A 104 4.46 -17.10 -1.17
N VAL A 105 4.81 -15.81 -1.22
CA VAL A 105 4.24 -14.86 -2.20
C VAL A 105 4.67 -15.20 -3.62
N GLU A 106 5.93 -15.55 -3.83
CA GLU A 106 6.43 -16.01 -5.14
C GLU A 106 5.64 -17.22 -5.63
N ARG A 107 5.57 -18.31 -4.84
CA ARG A 107 4.82 -19.51 -5.23
C ARG A 107 3.33 -19.24 -5.45
N GLY A 108 2.75 -18.35 -4.63
CA GLY A 108 1.34 -17.97 -4.73
C GLY A 108 1.03 -17.18 -6.01
N THR A 109 1.93 -16.31 -6.43
CA THR A 109 1.77 -15.49 -7.64
C THR A 109 2.12 -16.26 -8.92
N HIS A 110 3.09 -17.18 -8.86
CA HIS A 110 3.54 -18.02 -9.97
C HIS A 110 2.40 -18.83 -10.63
N VAL A 111 1.39 -19.25 -9.86
CA VAL A 111 0.26 -20.06 -10.36
C VAL A 111 -0.90 -19.24 -10.91
N THR A 112 -0.80 -17.90 -10.90
CA THR A 112 -1.92 -17.03 -11.28
C THR A 112 -1.99 -16.80 -12.80
N ASN A 113 -3.20 -16.56 -13.31
CA ASN A 113 -3.37 -16.07 -14.68
C ASN A 113 -3.05 -14.56 -14.74
N TYR A 114 -1.79 -14.23 -14.94
CA TYR A 114 -1.29 -12.85 -15.05
C TYR A 114 -1.64 -12.16 -16.38
N ASP A 115 -2.07 -12.92 -17.40
CA ASP A 115 -2.39 -12.39 -18.72
C ASP A 115 -3.86 -12.01 -18.90
N ARG A 116 -4.76 -12.46 -18.02
CA ARG A 116 -6.22 -12.21 -18.12
C ARG A 116 -6.56 -10.73 -18.32
N VAL A 117 -6.03 -9.84 -17.48
CA VAL A 117 -6.32 -8.41 -17.55
C VAL A 117 -5.46 -7.73 -18.62
N THR A 118 -4.21 -8.17 -18.80
CA THR A 118 -3.27 -7.68 -19.83
C THR A 118 -3.84 -7.84 -21.24
N SER A 119 -4.32 -9.05 -21.58
CA SER A 119 -4.90 -9.36 -22.89
C SER A 119 -6.19 -8.58 -23.13
N ALA A 120 -7.03 -8.39 -22.11
CA ALA A 120 -8.22 -7.56 -22.19
C ALA A 120 -7.89 -6.09 -22.49
N ALA A 121 -6.92 -5.50 -21.76
CA ALA A 121 -6.48 -4.13 -22.00
C ALA A 121 -5.96 -3.93 -23.43
N LYS A 122 -5.13 -4.87 -23.92
CA LYS A 122 -4.64 -4.88 -25.31
C LYS A 122 -5.77 -4.98 -26.32
N ALA A 123 -6.72 -5.89 -26.13
CA ALA A 123 -7.87 -6.06 -27.03
C ALA A 123 -8.77 -4.81 -27.09
N LEU A 124 -8.85 -4.05 -25.98
CA LEU A 124 -9.58 -2.78 -25.92
C LEU A 124 -8.77 -1.59 -26.46
N ASN A 125 -7.48 -1.77 -26.76
CA ASN A 125 -6.51 -0.69 -26.99
C ASN A 125 -6.55 0.36 -25.86
N MET A 126 -6.63 -0.11 -24.61
CA MET A 126 -6.72 0.74 -23.42
C MET A 126 -5.33 0.89 -22.80
N PRO A 127 -4.73 2.10 -22.80
CA PRO A 127 -3.55 2.40 -21.99
C PRO A 127 -3.79 2.03 -20.52
N PHE A 128 -2.86 1.28 -19.96
CA PHE A 128 -3.02 0.69 -18.64
C PHE A 128 -1.70 0.64 -17.91
N LEU A 129 -1.67 1.17 -16.68
CA LEU A 129 -0.52 1.07 -15.79
C LEU A 129 -0.95 0.69 -14.37
N ASN A 130 0.03 0.22 -13.60
CA ASN A 130 -0.12 -0.15 -12.22
C ASN A 130 0.91 0.60 -11.36
N ILE A 131 0.47 1.18 -10.24
CA ILE A 131 1.31 1.91 -9.30
C ILE A 131 0.94 1.49 -7.87
N HIS A 132 1.79 0.64 -7.29
CA HIS A 132 1.58 0.01 -5.99
C HIS A 132 2.52 0.61 -4.93
N TRP A 133 3.72 0.05 -4.73
CA TRP A 133 4.67 0.52 -3.71
C TRP A 133 4.93 2.04 -3.67
N PRO A 134 5.01 2.78 -4.79
CA PRO A 134 5.19 4.23 -4.73
C PRO A 134 4.05 4.91 -3.96
N ALA A 135 2.80 4.49 -4.16
CA ALA A 135 1.65 5.02 -3.44
C ALA A 135 1.67 4.57 -1.96
N ASP A 136 1.99 3.31 -1.68
CA ASP A 136 2.08 2.81 -0.29
C ASP A 136 3.15 3.51 0.52
N LEU A 137 4.30 3.81 -0.08
CA LEU A 137 5.39 4.50 0.57
C LEU A 137 4.99 5.93 0.94
N VAL A 138 4.18 6.59 0.10
CA VAL A 138 3.59 7.88 0.42
C VAL A 138 2.60 7.75 1.58
N THR A 139 1.71 6.74 1.56
CA THR A 139 0.79 6.44 2.67
C THR A 139 1.57 6.24 3.97
N GLU A 140 2.55 5.33 3.99
CA GLU A 140 3.33 4.99 5.18
C GLU A 140 3.97 6.24 5.79
N ARG A 141 4.60 7.09 4.95
CA ARG A 141 5.24 8.32 5.42
C ARG A 141 4.24 9.34 5.96
N VAL A 142 3.09 9.51 5.29
CA VAL A 142 2.04 10.44 5.73
C VAL A 142 1.47 9.98 7.08
N VAL A 143 1.14 8.69 7.21
CA VAL A 143 0.56 8.14 8.44
C VAL A 143 1.59 8.14 9.57
N GLN A 144 2.84 7.72 9.32
CA GLN A 144 3.89 7.74 10.33
C GLN A 144 4.14 9.15 10.84
N LYS A 145 4.29 10.13 9.95
CA LYS A 145 4.49 11.53 10.32
C LYS A 145 3.33 12.05 11.17
N HIS A 146 2.09 11.79 10.74
CA HIS A 146 0.89 12.22 11.47
C HIS A 146 0.86 11.63 12.89
N LEU A 147 1.12 10.33 13.04
CA LEU A 147 1.15 9.67 14.35
C LEU A 147 2.31 10.18 15.22
N ASP A 148 3.49 10.38 14.65
CA ASP A 148 4.63 10.95 15.39
C ASP A 148 4.31 12.35 15.92
N GLU A 149 3.62 13.19 15.14
CA GLU A 149 3.20 14.53 15.53
C GLU A 149 2.12 14.51 16.62
N GLN A 150 1.07 13.70 16.46
CA GLN A 150 -0.05 13.64 17.41
C GLN A 150 0.32 12.99 18.75
N LEU A 151 1.25 12.03 18.74
CA LEU A 151 1.67 11.30 19.93
C LEU A 151 2.92 11.91 20.59
N ASN A 152 3.49 12.96 19.99
CA ASN A 152 4.69 13.62 20.50
C ASN A 152 4.48 14.11 21.94
N GLY A 153 5.46 13.85 22.81
CA GLY A 153 5.41 14.26 24.21
C GLY A 153 4.42 13.46 25.07
N ASN A 154 3.74 12.44 24.53
CA ASN A 154 2.89 11.53 25.31
C ASN A 154 3.53 10.13 25.44
N PRO A 155 4.47 9.92 26.38
CA PRO A 155 5.14 8.62 26.57
C PRO A 155 4.19 7.52 27.08
N LYS A 156 2.96 7.88 27.48
CA LYS A 156 1.93 6.96 27.97
C LYS A 156 0.74 6.88 27.00
N ALA A 157 0.93 7.26 25.74
CA ALA A 157 -0.07 7.07 24.71
C ALA A 157 -0.54 5.61 24.70
N THR A 158 -1.84 5.44 24.56
CA THR A 158 -2.54 4.17 24.51
C THR A 158 -2.89 3.80 23.07
N CYS A 159 -3.25 2.54 22.81
CA CYS A 159 -3.77 2.14 21.51
C CYS A 159 -5.04 2.92 21.11
N LYS A 160 -5.83 3.39 22.08
CA LYS A 160 -6.97 4.28 21.80
C LYS A 160 -6.49 5.61 21.22
N ASP A 161 -5.47 6.23 21.82
CA ASP A 161 -4.93 7.51 21.33
C ASP A 161 -4.40 7.37 19.89
N VAL A 162 -3.80 6.22 19.56
CA VAL A 162 -3.37 5.91 18.19
C VAL A 162 -4.55 5.81 17.23
N VAL A 163 -5.63 5.12 17.62
CA VAL A 163 -6.85 4.99 16.80
C VAL A 163 -7.52 6.35 16.60
N ASP A 164 -7.61 7.17 17.65
CA ASP A 164 -8.18 8.51 17.59
C ASP A 164 -7.36 9.38 16.62
N ALA A 165 -6.03 9.35 16.71
CA ALA A 165 -5.15 10.08 15.80
C ALA A 165 -5.29 9.60 14.34
N LEU A 166 -5.41 8.29 14.08
CA LEU A 166 -5.70 7.78 12.73
C LEU A 166 -7.03 8.35 12.19
N LEU A 167 -8.06 8.45 13.02
CA LEU A 167 -9.39 8.95 12.60
C LEU A 167 -9.42 10.45 12.29
N GLU A 168 -8.34 11.19 12.54
CA GLU A 168 -8.18 12.59 12.08
C GLU A 168 -7.87 12.68 10.58
N LEU A 169 -7.33 11.62 9.97
CA LEU A 169 -7.10 11.58 8.54
C LEU A 169 -8.42 11.31 7.79
N PRO A 170 -8.76 12.11 6.76
CA PRO A 170 -10.08 12.08 6.13
C PRO A 170 -10.39 10.73 5.48
N GLU A 171 -9.39 10.02 4.95
CA GLU A 171 -9.57 8.70 4.35
C GLU A 171 -10.10 7.68 5.38
N TYR A 172 -9.54 7.64 6.59
CA TYR A 172 -10.04 6.78 7.69
C TYR A 172 -11.38 7.29 8.26
N GLN A 173 -11.63 8.60 8.23
CA GLN A 173 -12.89 9.17 8.70
C GLN A 173 -14.08 8.85 7.76
N LYS A 174 -13.85 8.85 6.45
CA LYS A 174 -14.87 8.59 5.43
C LYS A 174 -15.09 7.10 5.16
N ALA A 175 -14.12 6.26 5.50
CA ALA A 175 -14.21 4.83 5.31
C ALA A 175 -15.36 4.19 6.10
N ALA A 176 -16.01 3.21 5.48
CA ALA A 176 -16.98 2.35 6.16
C ALA A 176 -16.29 1.43 7.19
N THR A 177 -15.08 0.96 6.86
CA THR A 177 -14.22 0.25 7.79
C THR A 177 -13.44 1.26 8.63
N ARG A 178 -13.39 1.03 9.95
CA ARG A 178 -12.64 1.87 10.89
C ARG A 178 -11.33 1.19 11.28
N PRO A 179 -10.29 1.92 11.71
CA PRO A 179 -9.15 1.33 12.38
C PRO A 179 -9.60 0.44 13.54
N GLN A 180 -8.97 -0.74 13.69
CA GLN A 180 -9.32 -1.73 14.71
C GLN A 180 -8.08 -2.23 15.44
N ILE A 181 -8.13 -2.26 16.77
CA ILE A 181 -7.14 -2.92 17.60
C ILE A 181 -7.38 -4.43 17.50
N ARG A 182 -6.51 -5.16 16.81
CA ARG A 182 -6.63 -6.61 16.60
C ARG A 182 -5.86 -7.44 17.62
N VAL A 183 -4.81 -6.84 18.20
CA VAL A 183 -4.05 -7.35 19.35
C VAL A 183 -3.78 -6.18 20.29
N GLY A 184 -4.03 -6.39 21.59
CA GLY A 184 -4.05 -5.35 22.61
C GLY A 184 -5.48 -4.92 22.98
N SER A 185 -5.62 -3.86 23.76
CA SER A 185 -6.89 -3.18 24.04
C SER A 185 -6.72 -1.67 23.95
N GLU A 186 -7.83 -0.93 23.97
CA GLU A 186 -7.82 0.54 24.02
C GLU A 186 -6.95 1.10 25.15
N GLN A 187 -6.85 0.39 26.28
CA GLN A 187 -6.11 0.82 27.47
C GLN A 187 -4.63 0.40 27.46
N THR A 188 -4.23 -0.47 26.52
CA THR A 188 -2.83 -0.89 26.43
C THR A 188 -1.96 0.28 25.97
N TYR A 189 -0.80 0.47 26.59
CA TYR A 189 0.18 1.46 26.13
C TYR A 189 0.68 1.11 24.74
N ALA A 190 0.74 2.11 23.87
CA ALA A 190 1.14 1.94 22.48
C ALA A 190 2.65 1.67 22.34
N GLY A 191 3.46 2.20 23.27
CA GLY A 191 4.92 2.16 23.15
C GLY A 191 5.41 2.87 21.88
N LYS A 192 6.52 2.41 21.29
CA LYS A 192 6.95 2.91 19.98
C LYS A 192 5.96 2.46 18.91
N VAL A 193 5.30 3.41 18.25
CA VAL A 193 4.42 3.15 17.13
C VAL A 193 5.23 3.10 15.84
N TRP A 194 4.98 2.10 15.01
CA TRP A 194 5.60 1.98 13.69
C TRP A 194 4.57 1.61 12.64
N VAL A 195 4.54 2.38 11.55
CA VAL A 195 3.67 2.12 10.40
C VAL A 195 4.41 1.19 9.44
N ALA A 196 3.82 0.02 9.18
CA ALA A 196 4.33 -0.98 8.26
C ALA A 196 3.27 -1.25 7.20
N MET A 197 3.24 -0.38 6.19
CA MET A 197 2.22 -0.41 5.12
C MET A 197 2.83 -0.55 3.74
N ALA A 198 4.10 -0.18 3.55
CA ALA A 198 4.78 -0.30 2.28
C ALA A 198 5.58 -1.61 2.15
N GLY A 199 5.76 -2.05 0.91
CA GLY A 199 6.63 -3.17 0.55
C GLY A 199 5.87 -4.39 0.03
N GLY A 200 4.79 -4.19 -0.71
CA GLY A 200 4.09 -5.22 -1.47
C GLY A 200 2.94 -5.90 -0.71
N THR A 201 3.20 -6.50 0.45
CA THR A 201 2.14 -7.13 1.27
C THR A 201 2.62 -7.37 2.70
N SER A 202 1.77 -7.96 3.55
CA SER A 202 2.14 -8.34 4.91
C SER A 202 3.36 -9.27 4.96
N GLY A 203 4.34 -8.91 5.80
CA GLY A 203 5.57 -9.66 6.03
C GLY A 203 5.39 -10.96 6.83
N GLY A 204 4.20 -11.23 7.36
CA GLY A 204 3.88 -12.47 8.07
C GLY A 204 4.45 -12.56 9.50
N PRO A 205 4.24 -13.70 10.19
CA PRO A 205 4.55 -13.87 11.61
C PRO A 205 5.97 -13.47 12.02
N ASP A 206 6.97 -13.88 11.24
CA ASP A 206 8.39 -13.69 11.59
C ASP A 206 8.82 -12.21 11.50
N VAL A 207 8.28 -11.47 10.54
CA VAL A 207 8.52 -10.02 10.40
C VAL A 207 7.89 -9.26 11.56
N PHE A 208 6.65 -9.59 11.93
CA PHE A 208 5.98 -8.97 13.08
C PHE A 208 6.80 -9.19 14.36
N LYS A 209 7.19 -10.45 14.62
CA LYS A 209 8.06 -10.79 15.76
C LYS A 209 9.37 -10.00 15.75
N ALA A 210 9.99 -9.85 14.59
CA ALA A 210 11.24 -9.10 14.47
C ALA A 210 11.10 -7.62 14.89
N TYR A 211 10.01 -6.95 14.50
CA TYR A 211 9.70 -5.59 14.94
C TYR A 211 9.52 -5.49 16.46
N PHE A 212 8.71 -6.38 17.05
CA PHE A 212 8.44 -6.32 18.49
C PHE A 212 9.67 -6.61 19.34
N GLU A 213 10.49 -7.59 18.94
CA GLU A 213 11.77 -7.88 19.62
C GLU A 213 12.79 -6.75 19.47
N ALA A 214 12.60 -5.83 18.52
CA ALA A 214 13.41 -4.61 18.37
C ALA A 214 12.86 -3.41 19.16
N GLY A 215 11.81 -3.59 19.96
CA GLY A 215 11.24 -2.57 20.83
C GLY A 215 10.15 -1.72 20.20
N VAL A 216 9.61 -2.11 19.03
CA VAL A 216 8.33 -1.57 18.55
C VAL A 216 7.23 -2.05 19.49
N GLY A 217 6.41 -1.14 20.00
CA GLY A 217 5.29 -1.47 20.89
C GLY A 217 4.00 -1.73 20.13
N THR A 218 3.76 -1.00 19.04
CA THR A 218 2.54 -1.12 18.24
C THR A 218 2.85 -1.02 16.75
N LEU A 219 2.40 -2.02 15.99
CA LEU A 219 2.43 -1.98 14.53
C LEU A 219 1.10 -1.48 13.97
N ILE A 220 1.17 -0.51 13.07
CA ILE A 220 0.03 -0.04 12.28
C ILE A 220 0.15 -0.63 10.88
N VAL A 221 -0.84 -1.41 10.48
CA VAL A 221 -0.86 -2.12 9.19
C VAL A 221 -2.18 -1.89 8.47
N MET A 222 -2.19 -2.03 7.14
CA MET A 222 -3.42 -1.89 6.35
C MET A 222 -4.34 -3.11 6.53
N HIS A 223 -3.73 -4.30 6.60
CA HIS A 223 -4.37 -5.59 6.82
C HIS A 223 -3.42 -6.53 7.57
N CYS A 224 -3.96 -7.56 8.23
CA CYS A 224 -3.16 -8.57 8.94
C CYS A 224 -3.76 -9.97 8.74
N PRO A 225 -3.05 -10.91 8.10
CA PRO A 225 -3.46 -12.31 8.00
C PRO A 225 -3.68 -12.99 9.36
N GLU A 226 -4.58 -13.98 9.42
CA GLU A 226 -4.95 -14.63 10.70
C GLU A 226 -3.78 -15.38 11.35
N ASP A 227 -2.90 -15.98 10.57
CA ASP A 227 -1.69 -16.63 11.07
C ASP A 227 -0.73 -15.64 11.75
N ALA A 228 -0.56 -14.45 11.17
CA ALA A 228 0.18 -13.36 11.80
C ALA A 228 -0.51 -12.88 13.08
N LEU A 229 -1.83 -12.66 13.07
CA LEU A 229 -2.57 -12.25 14.28
C LEU A 229 -2.44 -13.29 15.41
N LYS A 230 -2.56 -14.57 15.09
CA LYS A 230 -2.38 -15.67 16.06
C LYS A 230 -0.97 -15.65 16.65
N ALA A 231 0.05 -15.58 15.80
CA ALA A 231 1.44 -15.53 16.26
C ALA A 231 1.70 -14.33 17.17
N VAL A 232 1.12 -13.16 16.85
CA VAL A 232 1.28 -11.95 17.67
C VAL A 232 0.60 -12.07 19.03
N ARG A 233 -0.56 -12.71 19.11
CA ARG A 233 -1.22 -12.99 20.40
C ARG A 233 -0.42 -13.97 21.24
N GLU A 234 0.13 -15.01 20.63
CA GLU A 234 0.91 -16.05 21.33
C GLU A 234 2.21 -15.51 21.93
N GLN A 235 2.90 -14.62 21.22
CA GLN A 235 4.13 -14.01 21.74
C GLN A 235 3.86 -12.97 22.85
N ASN A 236 2.69 -12.32 22.86
CA ASN A 236 2.26 -11.36 23.88
C ASN A 236 3.28 -10.23 24.16
N ILE A 237 3.93 -9.70 23.11
CA ILE A 237 4.98 -8.66 23.22
C ILE A 237 4.44 -7.26 22.88
N GLY A 238 3.59 -7.15 21.85
CA GLY A 238 3.14 -5.86 21.34
C GLY A 238 1.76 -5.92 20.69
N ASN A 239 1.33 -4.75 20.22
CA ASN A 239 -0.02 -4.52 19.71
C ASN A 239 -0.05 -4.44 18.18
N VAL A 240 -1.22 -4.71 17.61
CA VAL A 240 -1.47 -4.55 16.17
C VAL A 240 -2.76 -3.80 15.98
N ILE A 241 -2.67 -2.67 15.28
CA ILE A 241 -3.80 -1.90 14.81
C ILE A 241 -3.89 -2.09 13.30
N VAL A 242 -5.03 -2.61 12.85
CA VAL A 242 -5.36 -2.70 11.42
C VAL A 242 -6.14 -1.45 11.05
N ALA A 243 -5.50 -0.54 10.32
CA ALA A 243 -6.06 0.77 9.97
C ALA A 243 -7.19 0.68 8.93
N GLY A 244 -7.21 -0.39 8.14
CA GLY A 244 -8.21 -0.65 7.11
C GLY A 244 -7.62 -0.47 5.71
N HIS A 245 -7.76 -1.51 4.87
CA HIS A 245 -7.06 -1.62 3.59
C HIS A 245 -7.39 -0.48 2.63
N MET A 246 -8.64 -0.38 2.18
CA MET A 246 -9.05 0.63 1.18
C MET A 246 -8.76 2.07 1.63
N ALA A 247 -8.94 2.37 2.92
CA ALA A 247 -8.66 3.69 3.47
C ALA A 247 -7.17 4.02 3.43
N SER A 248 -6.31 3.04 3.75
CA SER A 248 -4.87 3.21 3.75
C SER A 248 -4.34 3.43 2.32
N ASP A 249 -4.73 2.58 1.36
CA ASP A 249 -4.30 2.72 -0.05
C ASP A 249 -4.75 4.07 -0.63
N SER A 250 -5.94 4.51 -0.24
CA SER A 250 -6.52 5.78 -0.70
C SER A 250 -5.70 7.00 -0.30
N ILE A 251 -4.94 6.97 0.80
CA ILE A 251 -4.11 8.11 1.23
C ILE A 251 -3.08 8.43 0.15
N GLY A 252 -2.27 7.45 -0.24
CA GLY A 252 -1.24 7.58 -1.27
C GLY A 252 -1.84 7.83 -2.65
N ILE A 253 -2.90 7.10 -3.00
CA ILE A 253 -3.62 7.28 -4.27
C ILE A 253 -4.18 8.70 -4.38
N ASN A 254 -4.78 9.26 -3.33
CA ASN A 254 -5.32 10.63 -3.38
C ASN A 254 -4.23 11.68 -3.56
N ARG A 255 -3.04 11.48 -2.95
CA ARG A 255 -1.89 12.38 -3.18
C ARG A 255 -1.39 12.29 -4.62
N LEU A 256 -1.33 11.07 -5.19
CA LEU A 256 -0.99 10.88 -6.60
C LEU A 256 -2.01 11.53 -7.52
N CYS A 257 -3.31 11.29 -7.31
CA CYS A 257 -4.39 11.90 -8.09
C CYS A 257 -4.31 13.43 -8.05
N ALA A 258 -4.09 14.04 -6.88
CA ALA A 258 -3.94 15.49 -6.75
C ALA A 258 -2.73 16.02 -7.55
N ALA A 259 -1.60 15.30 -7.55
CA ALA A 259 -0.42 15.66 -8.33
C ALA A 259 -0.69 15.57 -9.86
N LEU A 260 -1.47 14.58 -10.30
CA LEU A 260 -1.86 14.42 -11.70
C LEU A 260 -2.90 15.47 -12.13
N GLU A 261 -3.88 15.77 -11.28
CA GLU A 261 -4.87 16.84 -11.49
C GLU A 261 -4.18 18.21 -11.63
N ALA A 262 -3.14 18.47 -10.83
CA ALA A 262 -2.32 19.68 -10.94
C ALA A 262 -1.56 19.78 -12.28
N ARG A 263 -1.30 18.65 -12.97
CA ARG A 263 -0.77 18.61 -14.34
C ARG A 263 -1.88 18.63 -15.41
N GLY A 264 -3.13 18.76 -14.99
CA GLY A 264 -4.30 18.97 -15.86
C GLY A 264 -4.89 17.68 -16.43
N LEU A 265 -4.77 16.56 -15.73
CA LEU A 265 -5.53 15.33 -15.98
C LEU A 265 -6.91 15.42 -15.31
N GLU A 266 -7.95 14.97 -16.01
CA GLU A 266 -9.24 14.64 -15.42
C GLU A 266 -9.17 13.24 -14.79
N ILE A 267 -9.42 13.12 -13.49
CA ILE A 267 -9.35 11.84 -12.78
C ILE A 267 -10.76 11.34 -12.45
N VAL A 268 -11.08 10.12 -12.87
CA VAL A 268 -12.28 9.38 -12.46
C VAL A 268 -11.88 8.35 -11.40
N ARG A 269 -12.23 8.61 -10.14
CA ARG A 269 -11.93 7.71 -9.01
C ARG A 269 -13.04 6.68 -8.84
N LEU A 270 -12.70 5.39 -8.83
CA LEU A 270 -13.63 4.28 -8.68
C LEU A 270 -12.97 3.05 -8.01
N ALA A 271 -13.68 1.92 -7.93
CA ALA A 271 -13.18 0.62 -7.43
C ALA A 271 -12.34 0.71 -6.15
N GLY A 272 -12.93 1.24 -5.07
CA GLY A 272 -12.34 1.21 -3.73
C GLY A 272 -11.63 2.48 -3.29
N VAL A 273 -11.35 3.44 -4.19
CA VAL A 273 -10.76 4.73 -3.79
C VAL A 273 -11.75 5.53 -2.94
N ILE A 274 -11.33 5.90 -1.73
CA ILE A 274 -12.06 6.72 -0.78
C ILE A 274 -11.53 8.16 -0.87
N TYR A 275 -12.37 9.14 -1.20
CA TYR A 275 -11.96 10.51 -1.46
C TYR A 275 -12.92 11.58 -0.92
#